data_AF-A0A9W6U1X2-F1
#
_entry.id   AF-A0A9W6U1X2-F1
#
_cell.length_a   1.000
_cell.length_b   1.000
_cell.length_c   1.000
_cell.angle_alpha   90.00
_cell.angle_beta   90.00
_cell.angle_gamma   90.00
#
_symmetry.space_group_name_H-M   'P 1'
#
loop_
_entity.id
_entity.type
_entity.pdbx_description
1 polymer ?
#
loop_
_entity_poly.entity_id
_entity_poly.type
_entity_poly.pdbx_seq_one_letter_code
_entity_poly.pdbx_strand_id
1 'polypeptide(L)'
;METLVPWLDKSWKLREIVLTRVTCVAGFYVHLRAKELTKLSIRQCYQVQKPAIIAPNLDTLVIHHCPMTEFHEDTSLPQLKKLVVSSRNLMAHHARHLIHVILPRSPLLEILSLAGCAHLEQVIVAPTDLPALKKLDLSSCPKLARVHVSSKQLESLDLSRNDNLQFLLLDLERVVDLDLSFLKNLTHLYIRSPSLRRLNLRGCDQLLRTTTSVMCPNLQLVVLQGTSLQVDDFNRSEVNAEVFALPEDADH
;
A
#
# COMPACT_ATOMS: atom_id res chain seq x y z
N MET A 1 -16.85 18.96 -21.05
CA MET A 1 -15.74 18.92 -20.07
C MET A 1 -14.45 19.01 -20.86
N GLU A 2 -13.61 20.01 -20.56
CA GLU A 2 -12.34 20.20 -21.26
C GLU A 2 -11.29 19.26 -20.67
N THR A 3 -10.70 18.41 -21.50
CA THR A 3 -9.60 17.53 -21.11
C THR A 3 -8.33 18.36 -20.96
N LEU A 4 -7.50 18.09 -19.96
CA LEU A 4 -6.23 18.81 -19.74
C LEU A 4 -5.21 18.70 -20.88
N VAL A 5 -5.39 17.73 -21.77
CA VAL A 5 -4.47 17.47 -22.90
C VAL A 5 -5.26 17.06 -24.15
N PRO A 6 -6.13 17.94 -24.69
CA PRO A 6 -7.04 17.57 -25.79
C PRO A 6 -6.30 17.35 -27.11
N TRP A 7 -5.04 17.80 -27.20
CA TRP A 7 -4.17 17.73 -28.38
C TRP A 7 -3.31 16.45 -28.45
N LEU A 8 -3.32 15.59 -27.41
CA LEU A 8 -2.53 14.36 -27.39
C LEU A 8 -3.25 13.22 -28.12
N ASP A 9 -3.18 13.23 -29.46
CA ASP A 9 -3.76 12.19 -30.31
C ASP A 9 -2.83 10.97 -30.48
N LYS A 10 -3.25 9.98 -31.27
CA LYS A 10 -2.55 8.71 -31.47
C LYS A 10 -1.21 8.83 -32.22
N SER A 11 -0.90 9.99 -32.82
CA SER A 11 0.27 10.19 -33.69
C SER A 11 1.55 10.58 -32.94
N TRP A 12 1.42 10.96 -31.66
CA TRP A 12 2.53 11.40 -30.84
C TRP A 12 3.42 10.24 -30.38
N LYS A 13 4.73 10.42 -30.53
CA LYS A 13 5.78 9.50 -30.00
C LYS A 13 6.17 9.82 -28.54
N LEU A 14 5.31 10.56 -27.83
CA LEU A 14 5.57 11.00 -26.46
C LEU A 14 5.46 9.80 -25.51
N ARG A 15 6.48 9.61 -24.67
CA ARG A 15 6.57 8.46 -23.74
C ARG A 15 6.29 8.80 -22.30
N GLU A 16 6.60 10.02 -21.89
CA GLU A 16 6.44 10.48 -20.52
C GLU A 16 5.84 11.89 -20.48
N ILE A 17 4.88 12.08 -19.59
CA ILE A 17 4.35 13.40 -19.23
C ILE A 17 4.62 13.64 -17.75
N VAL A 18 5.16 14.82 -17.43
CA VAL A 18 5.37 15.29 -16.06
C VAL A 18 4.64 16.61 -15.88
N LEU A 19 3.60 16.61 -15.06
CA LEU A 19 2.84 17.78 -14.66
C LEU A 19 3.29 18.17 -13.25
N THR A 20 3.94 19.32 -13.12
CA THR A 20 4.43 19.83 -11.82
C THR A 20 3.83 21.19 -11.54
N ARG A 21 3.13 21.34 -10.40
CA ARG A 21 2.49 22.60 -9.97
C ARG A 21 1.55 23.21 -11.03
N VAL A 22 0.89 22.35 -11.81
CA VAL A 22 -0.06 22.80 -12.83
C VAL A 22 -1.39 23.12 -12.15
N THR A 23 -1.89 24.34 -12.38
CA THR A 23 -3.21 24.80 -11.94
C THR A 23 -4.25 24.49 -13.02
N CYS A 24 -5.31 23.76 -12.66
CA CYS A 24 -6.39 23.32 -13.52
C CYS A 24 -7.70 23.95 -13.04
N VAL A 25 -8.40 24.68 -13.92
CA VAL A 25 -9.60 25.46 -13.54
C VAL A 25 -10.88 24.60 -13.51
N ALA A 26 -10.89 23.44 -14.17
CA ALA A 26 -12.12 22.65 -14.43
C ALA A 26 -12.02 21.15 -14.05
N GLY A 27 -11.45 20.86 -12.87
CA GLY A 27 -11.24 19.48 -12.43
C GLY A 27 -10.08 18.78 -13.16
N PHE A 28 -9.60 17.66 -12.61
CA PHE A 28 -8.44 16.95 -13.16
C PHE A 28 -8.89 15.78 -14.05
N TYR A 29 -9.50 16.10 -15.20
CA TYR A 29 -9.90 15.13 -16.22
C TYR A 29 -8.80 15.02 -17.28
N VAL A 30 -8.12 13.87 -17.29
CA VAL A 30 -6.99 13.59 -18.16
C VAL A 30 -7.29 12.36 -18.98
N HIS A 31 -7.39 12.54 -20.28
CA HIS A 31 -7.68 11.47 -21.21
C HIS A 31 -6.57 11.43 -22.26
N LEU A 32 -5.75 10.39 -22.17
CA LEU A 32 -4.47 10.26 -22.87
C LEU A 32 -4.57 9.09 -23.85
N ARG A 33 -4.62 9.38 -25.15
CA ARG A 33 -4.76 8.36 -26.21
C ARG A 33 -3.48 8.07 -26.99
N ALA A 34 -2.38 8.74 -26.68
CA ALA A 34 -1.10 8.49 -27.33
C ALA A 34 -0.65 7.03 -27.13
N LYS A 35 -0.20 6.39 -28.22
CA LYS A 35 0.18 4.97 -28.22
C LYS A 35 1.47 4.70 -27.46
N GLU A 36 2.44 5.61 -27.59
CA GLU A 36 3.75 5.45 -26.97
C GLU A 36 3.82 5.97 -25.53
N LEU A 37 2.76 6.61 -25.02
CA LEU A 37 2.75 7.19 -23.69
C LEU A 37 2.58 6.09 -22.63
N THR A 38 3.66 5.83 -21.91
CA THR A 38 3.67 4.79 -20.87
C THR A 38 3.69 5.37 -19.46
N LYS A 39 4.16 6.62 -19.28
CA LYS A 39 4.35 7.20 -17.95
C LYS A 39 3.70 8.57 -17.78
N LEU A 40 2.98 8.73 -16.68
CA LEU A 40 2.38 9.99 -16.24
C LEU A 40 2.79 10.28 -14.80
N SER A 41 3.41 11.44 -14.59
CA SER A 41 3.74 11.95 -13.26
C SER A 41 2.99 13.24 -13.00
N ILE A 42 2.23 13.29 -11.90
CA ILE A 42 1.50 14.46 -11.41
C ILE A 42 2.09 14.82 -10.05
N ARG A 43 2.70 15.99 -9.94
CA ARG A 43 3.49 16.39 -8.77
C ARG A 43 3.06 17.76 -8.28
N GLN A 44 2.77 17.87 -6.98
CA GLN A 44 2.45 19.16 -6.35
C GLN A 44 1.30 19.92 -7.04
N CYS A 45 0.35 19.17 -7.62
CA CYS A 45 -0.84 19.76 -8.25
C CYS A 45 -1.96 19.82 -7.19
N TYR A 46 -2.12 20.99 -6.56
CA TYR A 46 -2.96 21.17 -5.37
C TYR A 46 -4.47 21.13 -5.61
N GLN A 47 -4.91 21.06 -6.87
CA GLN A 47 -6.33 20.94 -7.22
C GLN A 47 -6.75 19.48 -7.53
N VAL A 48 -5.80 18.54 -7.48
CA VAL A 48 -6.07 17.13 -7.81
C VAL A 48 -6.67 16.43 -6.61
N GLN A 49 -7.99 16.56 -6.45
CA GLN A 49 -8.76 15.84 -5.42
C GLN A 49 -9.31 14.52 -5.96
N LYS A 50 -10.01 14.57 -7.10
CA LYS A 50 -10.66 13.42 -7.75
C LYS A 50 -10.24 13.28 -9.22
N PRO A 51 -9.00 12.86 -9.53
CA PRO A 51 -8.56 12.72 -10.91
C PRO A 51 -9.36 11.63 -11.64
N ALA A 52 -9.79 11.95 -12.85
CA ALA A 52 -10.30 10.98 -13.81
C ALA A 52 -9.22 10.77 -14.87
N ILE A 53 -8.59 9.58 -14.88
CA ILE A 53 -7.49 9.29 -15.81
C ILE A 53 -7.87 8.12 -16.70
N ILE A 54 -8.02 8.40 -17.99
CA ILE A 54 -8.25 7.37 -19.01
C ILE A 54 -7.00 7.29 -19.86
N ALA A 55 -6.20 6.23 -19.66
CA ALA A 55 -4.94 6.05 -20.35
C ALA A 55 -4.70 4.55 -20.64
N PRO A 56 -5.11 4.05 -21.82
CA PRO A 56 -5.14 2.61 -22.11
C PRO A 56 -3.76 1.96 -22.23
N ASN A 57 -2.69 2.74 -22.47
CA ASN A 57 -1.33 2.23 -22.67
C ASN A 57 -0.38 2.58 -21.50
N LEU A 58 -0.90 3.20 -20.43
CA LEU A 58 -0.08 3.68 -19.33
C LEU A 58 0.41 2.51 -18.48
N ASP A 59 1.73 2.39 -18.31
CA ASP A 59 2.36 1.40 -17.41
C ASP A 59 2.62 1.96 -16.02
N THR A 60 2.84 3.28 -15.90
CA THR A 60 3.31 3.93 -14.68
C THR A 60 2.53 5.21 -14.43
N LEU A 61 1.86 5.26 -13.29
CA LEU A 61 1.20 6.45 -12.78
C LEU A 61 1.85 6.85 -11.45
N VAL A 62 2.31 8.09 -11.37
CA VAL A 62 2.87 8.69 -10.16
C VAL A 62 2.05 9.92 -9.82
N ILE A 63 1.42 9.93 -8.65
CA ILE A 63 0.77 11.09 -8.07
C ILE A 63 1.45 11.40 -6.74
N HIS A 64 2.11 12.54 -6.65
CA HIS A 64 3.00 12.84 -5.54
C HIS A 64 2.74 14.23 -4.98
N HIS A 65 2.52 14.32 -3.66
CA HIS A 65 2.21 15.57 -2.96
C HIS A 65 0.97 16.28 -3.53
N CYS A 66 -0.05 15.50 -3.89
CA CYS A 66 -1.35 16.02 -4.33
C CYS A 66 -2.41 15.74 -3.24
N PRO A 67 -3.40 16.61 -3.01
CA PRO A 67 -4.45 16.42 -2.01
C PRO A 67 -5.56 15.47 -2.50
N MET A 68 -5.17 14.36 -3.15
CA MET A 68 -6.11 13.41 -3.73
C MET A 68 -6.84 12.62 -2.66
N THR A 69 -8.15 12.50 -2.83
CA THR A 69 -9.03 11.72 -1.95
C THR A 69 -9.43 10.43 -2.65
N GLU A 70 -9.79 10.45 -3.92
CA GLU A 70 -10.19 9.24 -4.64
C GLU A 70 -9.91 9.37 -6.14
N PHE A 71 -9.95 8.26 -6.88
CA PHE A 71 -10.04 8.31 -8.33
C PHE A 71 -11.51 8.41 -8.73
N HIS A 72 -11.79 9.20 -9.77
CA HIS A 72 -13.12 9.23 -10.37
C HIS A 72 -13.47 7.86 -10.97
N GLU A 73 -14.76 7.51 -10.99
CA GLU A 73 -15.24 6.20 -11.48
C GLU A 73 -14.86 5.93 -12.95
N ASP A 74 -14.71 6.98 -13.76
CA ASP A 74 -14.28 6.88 -15.16
C ASP A 74 -12.79 6.49 -15.34
N THR A 75 -12.02 6.42 -14.25
CA THR A 75 -10.60 6.06 -14.33
C THR A 75 -10.42 4.67 -14.91
N SER A 76 -9.62 4.57 -15.97
CA SER A 76 -9.35 3.34 -16.71
C SER A 76 -7.87 3.26 -17.08
N LEU A 77 -7.18 2.30 -16.46
CA LEU A 77 -5.73 2.11 -16.56
C LEU A 77 -5.38 0.61 -16.78
N PRO A 78 -5.91 -0.03 -17.83
CA PRO A 78 -5.86 -1.49 -17.99
C PRO A 78 -4.45 -2.09 -18.10
N GLN A 79 -3.45 -1.29 -18.47
CA GLN A 79 -2.04 -1.73 -18.64
C GLN A 79 -1.13 -1.29 -17.48
N LEU A 80 -1.70 -0.75 -16.39
CA LEU A 80 -0.92 -0.20 -15.29
C LEU A 80 -0.17 -1.30 -14.55
N LYS A 81 1.15 -1.13 -14.44
CA LYS A 81 2.07 -2.00 -13.70
C LYS A 81 2.55 -1.38 -12.40
N LYS A 82 2.61 -0.05 -12.36
CA LYS A 82 3.11 0.71 -11.20
C LYS A 82 2.20 1.88 -10.88
N LEU A 83 1.68 1.89 -9.66
CA LEU A 83 0.97 3.02 -9.07
C LEU A 83 1.74 3.54 -7.85
N VAL A 84 2.07 4.83 -7.86
CA VAL A 84 2.62 5.52 -6.71
C VAL A 84 1.70 6.68 -6.37
N VAL A 85 1.15 6.66 -5.16
CA VAL A 85 0.26 7.69 -4.63
C VAL A 85 0.81 8.18 -3.30
N SER A 86 1.08 9.47 -3.22
CA SER A 86 1.40 10.16 -1.97
C SER A 86 0.45 11.35 -1.82
N SER A 87 -0.40 11.28 -0.81
CA SER A 87 -1.47 12.27 -0.57
C SER A 87 -1.58 12.64 0.88
N ARG A 88 -1.85 13.93 1.13
CA ARG A 88 -2.17 14.40 2.48
C ARG A 88 -3.62 14.15 2.88
N ASN A 89 -4.50 13.76 1.97
CA ASN A 89 -5.95 13.64 2.22
C ASN A 89 -6.51 12.22 2.00
N LEU A 90 -5.67 11.26 1.62
CA LEU A 90 -6.09 9.88 1.43
C LEU A 90 -6.35 9.24 2.81
N MET A 91 -7.58 8.76 3.02
CA MET A 91 -8.06 8.13 4.25
C MET A 91 -8.27 6.63 4.04
N ALA A 92 -8.58 5.87 5.09
CA ALA A 92 -8.80 4.42 5.00
C ALA A 92 -9.90 4.03 4.00
N HIS A 93 -11.06 4.69 4.02
CA HIS A 93 -12.16 4.39 3.09
C HIS A 93 -11.80 4.68 1.63
N HIS A 94 -10.97 5.70 1.39
CA HIS A 94 -10.45 6.03 0.08
C HIS A 94 -9.48 4.96 -0.45
N ALA A 95 -8.54 4.52 0.38
CA ALA A 95 -7.62 3.43 0.03
C ALA A 95 -8.37 2.12 -0.23
N ARG A 96 -9.38 1.82 0.60
CA ARG A 96 -10.28 0.67 0.41
C ARG A 96 -11.00 0.73 -0.94
N HIS A 97 -11.55 1.88 -1.30
CA HIS A 97 -12.19 2.06 -2.61
C HIS A 97 -11.18 1.90 -3.76
N LEU A 98 -9.99 2.49 -3.65
CA LEU A 98 -8.92 2.34 -4.62
C LEU A 98 -8.58 0.85 -4.86
N ILE A 99 -8.34 0.10 -3.77
CA ILE A 99 -7.88 -1.30 -3.81
C ILE A 99 -8.99 -2.24 -4.31
N HIS A 100 -10.24 -2.07 -3.89
CA HIS A 100 -11.31 -3.01 -4.24
C HIS A 100 -12.13 -2.64 -5.49
N VAL A 101 -12.08 -1.38 -5.96
CA VAL A 101 -12.95 -0.92 -7.06
C VAL A 101 -12.16 -0.46 -8.28
N ILE A 102 -11.05 0.26 -8.08
CA ILE A 102 -10.29 0.87 -9.18
C ILE A 102 -9.16 -0.05 -9.64
N LEU A 103 -8.32 -0.53 -8.73
CA LEU A 103 -7.16 -1.35 -9.07
C LEU A 103 -7.48 -2.74 -9.65
N PRO A 104 -8.63 -3.39 -9.37
CA PRO A 104 -8.97 -4.65 -10.05
C PRO A 104 -9.17 -4.50 -11.56
N ARG A 105 -9.39 -3.27 -12.04
CA ARG A 105 -9.42 -2.93 -13.48
C ARG A 105 -8.03 -2.86 -14.12
N SER A 106 -6.97 -3.01 -13.30
CA SER A 106 -5.56 -2.97 -13.67
C SER A 106 -4.89 -4.30 -13.29
N PRO A 107 -5.20 -5.41 -13.98
CA PRO A 107 -4.81 -6.76 -13.54
C PRO A 107 -3.29 -7.01 -13.59
N LEU A 108 -2.53 -6.13 -14.25
CA LEU A 108 -1.08 -6.21 -14.40
C LEU A 108 -0.31 -5.42 -13.33
N LEU A 109 -1.00 -4.89 -12.29
CA LEU A 109 -0.37 -4.07 -11.28
C LEU A 109 0.60 -4.89 -10.41
N GLU A 110 1.90 -4.64 -10.58
CA GLU A 110 2.98 -5.31 -9.85
C GLU A 110 3.46 -4.50 -8.63
N ILE A 111 3.33 -3.17 -8.68
CA ILE A 111 3.84 -2.26 -7.65
C ILE A 111 2.75 -1.27 -7.24
N LEU A 112 2.40 -1.28 -5.96
CA LEU A 112 1.56 -0.28 -5.32
C LEU A 112 2.34 0.42 -4.21
N SER A 113 2.42 1.73 -4.27
CA SER A 113 2.99 2.56 -3.21
C SER A 113 1.96 3.57 -2.74
N LEU A 114 1.60 3.52 -1.46
CA LEU A 114 0.82 4.53 -0.75
C LEU A 114 1.70 5.32 0.25
N ALA A 115 3.02 5.25 0.09
CA ALA A 115 3.98 5.89 0.98
C ALA A 115 3.70 7.39 1.19
N GLY A 116 3.88 7.85 2.44
CA GLY A 116 3.68 9.25 2.79
C GLY A 116 2.22 9.70 2.86
N CYS A 117 1.25 8.77 2.89
CA CYS A 117 -0.15 9.13 3.05
C CYS A 117 -0.47 9.51 4.51
N ALA A 118 -0.50 10.82 4.79
CA ALA A 118 -0.52 11.36 6.15
C ALA A 118 -1.78 11.02 6.98
N HIS A 119 -2.90 10.72 6.32
CA HIS A 119 -4.20 10.40 6.94
C HIS A 119 -4.64 8.95 6.73
N LEU A 120 -3.74 8.10 6.22
CA LEU A 120 -4.05 6.70 6.00
C LEU A 120 -3.98 5.95 7.33
N GLU A 121 -5.12 5.52 7.85
CA GLU A 121 -5.24 4.84 9.15
C GLU A 121 -5.25 3.32 9.01
N GLN A 122 -5.78 2.81 7.89
CA GLN A 122 -5.94 1.38 7.66
C GLN A 122 -5.77 1.02 6.20
N VAL A 123 -5.15 -0.14 5.96
CA VAL A 123 -5.05 -0.78 4.64
C VAL A 123 -5.45 -2.25 4.77
N ILE A 124 -6.37 -2.68 3.90
CA ILE A 124 -6.75 -4.08 3.74
C ILE A 124 -6.51 -4.46 2.27
N VAL A 125 -5.79 -5.56 2.05
CA VAL A 125 -5.61 -6.19 0.75
C VAL A 125 -5.98 -7.66 0.89
N ALA A 126 -7.06 -8.07 0.23
CA ALA A 126 -7.53 -9.44 0.14
C ALA A 126 -6.86 -10.18 -1.03
N PRO A 127 -6.85 -11.53 -1.03
CA PRO A 127 -6.17 -12.33 -2.05
C PRO A 127 -6.63 -12.07 -3.48
N THR A 128 -7.89 -11.65 -3.65
CA THR A 128 -8.52 -11.42 -4.95
C THR A 128 -8.33 -9.99 -5.48
N ASP A 129 -7.91 -9.04 -4.64
CA ASP A 129 -7.89 -7.63 -5.02
C ASP A 129 -6.80 -7.33 -6.05
N LEU A 130 -5.59 -7.82 -5.79
CA LEU A 130 -4.38 -7.47 -6.54
C LEU A 130 -3.56 -8.74 -6.87
N PRO A 131 -4.00 -9.56 -7.84
CA PRO A 131 -3.45 -10.89 -8.07
C PRO A 131 -2.00 -10.91 -8.59
N ALA A 132 -1.52 -9.81 -9.18
CA ALA A 132 -0.17 -9.66 -9.72
C ALA A 132 0.77 -8.84 -8.82
N LEU A 133 0.31 -8.39 -7.64
CA LEU A 133 1.08 -7.47 -6.80
C LEU A 133 2.30 -8.15 -6.19
N LYS A 134 3.49 -7.64 -6.56
CA LYS A 134 4.79 -8.10 -6.06
C LYS A 134 5.35 -7.18 -4.98
N LYS A 135 5.04 -5.88 -5.03
CA LYS A 135 5.57 -4.89 -4.08
C LYS A 135 4.48 -3.98 -3.54
N LEU A 136 4.43 -3.86 -2.22
CA LEU A 136 3.56 -2.95 -1.50
C LEU A 136 4.40 -2.05 -0.60
N ASP A 137 4.34 -0.75 -0.83
CA ASP A 137 5.02 0.26 -0.01
C ASP A 137 3.99 1.11 0.73
N LEU A 138 3.95 0.96 2.05
CA LEU A 138 3.10 1.70 2.98
C LEU A 138 3.96 2.52 3.96
N SER A 139 5.21 2.81 3.61
CA SER A 139 6.15 3.51 4.50
C SER A 139 5.75 4.96 4.77
N SER A 140 6.20 5.49 5.91
CA SER A 140 6.01 6.90 6.30
C SER A 140 4.54 7.37 6.30
N CYS A 141 3.61 6.51 6.72
CA CYS A 141 2.20 6.82 6.93
C CYS A 141 1.94 7.04 8.43
N PRO A 142 2.11 8.29 8.94
CA PRO A 142 2.17 8.56 10.38
C PRO A 142 0.90 8.20 11.17
N LYS A 143 -0.26 8.05 10.53
CA LYS A 143 -1.53 7.64 11.19
C LYS A 143 -1.87 6.17 10.97
N LEU A 144 -1.06 5.42 10.25
CA LEU A 144 -1.35 4.03 9.91
C LEU A 144 -1.32 3.18 11.17
N ALA A 145 -2.49 2.67 11.56
CA ALA A 145 -2.69 1.88 12.78
C ALA A 145 -2.95 0.41 12.48
N ARG A 146 -3.55 0.08 11.32
CA ARG A 146 -3.98 -1.29 10.98
C ARG A 146 -3.61 -1.68 9.56
N VAL A 147 -2.92 -2.81 9.40
CA VAL A 147 -2.59 -3.38 8.09
C VAL A 147 -2.98 -4.84 8.07
N HIS A 148 -3.81 -5.22 7.10
CA HIS A 148 -4.11 -6.61 6.78
C HIS A 148 -3.78 -6.86 5.31
N VAL A 149 -2.82 -7.76 5.05
CA VAL A 149 -2.42 -8.11 3.68
C VAL A 149 -2.42 -9.62 3.55
N SER A 150 -3.24 -10.13 2.63
CA SER A 150 -3.20 -11.51 2.17
C SER A 150 -2.86 -11.53 0.69
N SER A 151 -1.72 -12.15 0.33
CA SER A 151 -1.25 -12.19 -1.05
C SER A 151 -0.41 -13.43 -1.37
N LYS A 152 -0.65 -13.96 -2.57
CA LYS A 152 0.08 -15.10 -3.12
C LYS A 152 1.35 -14.73 -3.90
N GLN A 153 1.48 -13.46 -4.29
CA GLN A 153 2.55 -12.99 -5.19
C GLN A 153 3.43 -11.90 -4.56
N LEU A 154 3.09 -11.40 -3.36
CA LEU A 154 3.85 -10.33 -2.72
C LEU A 154 5.24 -10.81 -2.33
N GLU A 155 6.26 -10.17 -2.89
CA GLU A 155 7.68 -10.45 -2.66
C GLU A 155 8.29 -9.45 -1.67
N SER A 156 7.73 -8.22 -1.59
CA SER A 156 8.25 -7.15 -0.74
C SER A 156 7.12 -6.30 -0.16
N LEU A 157 7.22 -6.05 1.15
CA LEU A 157 6.34 -5.18 1.91
C LEU A 157 7.21 -4.18 2.70
N ASP A 158 6.99 -2.89 2.50
CA ASP A 158 7.64 -1.83 3.28
C ASP A 158 6.62 -1.18 4.22
N LEU A 159 6.87 -1.29 5.53
CA LEU A 159 6.10 -0.70 6.61
C LEU A 159 6.94 0.28 7.45
N SER A 160 8.13 0.65 6.98
CA SER A 160 9.06 1.47 7.74
C SER A 160 8.49 2.86 8.07
N ARG A 161 8.91 3.42 9.21
CA ARG A 161 8.50 4.76 9.69
C ARG A 161 6.99 4.90 9.95
N ASN A 162 6.37 3.83 10.43
CA ASN A 162 4.97 3.80 10.87
C ASN A 162 4.91 3.60 12.39
N ASP A 163 5.35 4.60 13.15
CA ASP A 163 5.47 4.52 14.61
C ASP A 163 4.13 4.23 15.32
N ASN A 164 2.99 4.53 14.67
CA ASN A 164 1.64 4.31 15.19
C ASN A 164 1.00 2.98 14.75
N LEU A 165 1.71 2.12 14.00
CA LEU A 165 1.15 0.84 13.58
C LEU A 165 0.95 -0.07 14.79
N GLN A 166 -0.29 -0.50 15.03
CA GLN A 166 -0.67 -1.32 16.18
C GLN A 166 -1.03 -2.76 15.78
N PHE A 167 -1.67 -2.93 14.62
CA PHE A 167 -2.18 -4.22 14.15
C PHE A 167 -1.60 -4.58 12.80
N LEU A 168 -0.94 -5.74 12.74
CA LEU A 168 -0.38 -6.27 11.52
C LEU A 168 -0.78 -7.73 11.32
N LEU A 169 -1.62 -7.98 10.32
CA LEU A 169 -2.05 -9.31 9.92
C LEU A 169 -1.52 -9.60 8.52
N LEU A 170 -0.58 -10.55 8.41
CA LEU A 170 0.08 -10.89 7.17
C LEU A 170 -0.13 -12.36 6.84
N ASP A 171 -0.58 -12.59 5.62
CA ASP A 171 -0.74 -13.91 5.04
C ASP A 171 -0.09 -13.93 3.65
N LEU A 172 1.16 -14.36 3.59
CA LEU A 172 2.05 -14.10 2.45
C LEU A 172 2.72 -15.38 1.98
N GLU A 173 2.63 -15.69 0.68
CA GLU A 173 3.24 -16.91 0.13
C GLU A 173 4.66 -16.73 -0.42
N ARG A 174 5.12 -15.49 -0.69
CA ARG A 174 6.38 -15.24 -1.45
C ARG A 174 7.39 -14.33 -0.75
N VAL A 175 7.04 -13.68 0.35
CA VAL A 175 7.99 -12.85 1.11
C VAL A 175 9.05 -13.75 1.78
N VAL A 176 10.33 -13.42 1.55
CA VAL A 176 11.48 -14.17 2.09
C VAL A 176 12.12 -13.46 3.27
N ASP A 177 12.18 -12.13 3.22
CA ASP A 177 12.75 -11.26 4.25
C ASP A 177 11.71 -10.21 4.62
N LEU A 178 11.43 -10.07 5.92
CA LEU A 178 10.48 -9.08 6.43
C LEU A 178 11.12 -8.28 7.56
N ASP A 179 11.22 -6.97 7.35
CA ASP A 179 11.71 -6.02 8.35
C ASP A 179 10.54 -5.24 8.95
N LEU A 180 10.28 -5.47 10.24
CA LEU A 180 9.29 -4.78 11.04
C LEU A 180 9.95 -3.98 12.18
N SER A 181 11.26 -3.70 12.06
CA SER A 181 11.98 -3.03 13.13
C SER A 181 11.46 -1.63 13.42
N PHE A 182 11.56 -1.25 14.69
CA PHE A 182 11.19 0.05 15.25
C PHE A 182 9.71 0.43 15.08
N LEU A 183 8.82 -0.54 14.85
CA LEU A 183 7.38 -0.36 14.95
C LEU A 183 6.98 -0.37 16.43
N LYS A 184 7.30 0.72 17.14
CA LYS A 184 7.23 0.82 18.61
C LYS A 184 5.84 0.56 19.16
N ASN A 185 4.79 1.03 18.49
CA ASN A 185 3.41 0.83 18.96
C ASN A 185 2.78 -0.47 18.47
N LEU A 186 3.54 -1.39 17.85
CA LEU A 186 3.01 -2.65 17.35
C LEU A 186 2.68 -3.57 18.53
N THR A 187 1.39 -3.80 18.75
CA THR A 187 0.89 -4.63 19.85
C THR A 187 0.39 -5.99 19.36
N HIS A 188 -0.15 -6.07 18.14
CA HIS A 188 -0.73 -7.29 17.57
C HIS A 188 -0.04 -7.67 16.27
N LEU A 189 0.49 -8.89 16.22
CA LEU A 189 1.24 -9.40 15.09
C LEU A 189 0.79 -10.82 14.75
N TYR A 190 0.23 -10.99 13.56
CA TYR A 190 -0.01 -12.27 12.95
C TYR A 190 0.79 -12.35 11.65
N ILE A 191 1.63 -13.37 11.50
CA ILE A 191 2.32 -13.68 10.25
C ILE A 191 2.14 -15.14 9.92
N ARG A 192 1.48 -15.43 8.80
CA ARG A 192 1.49 -16.74 8.15
C ARG A 192 2.29 -16.63 6.87
N SER A 193 3.47 -17.26 6.83
CA SER A 193 4.26 -17.28 5.61
C SER A 193 5.16 -18.52 5.51
N PRO A 194 4.89 -19.45 4.58
CA PRO A 194 5.75 -20.60 4.37
C PRO A 194 7.10 -20.24 3.75
N SER A 195 7.25 -19.06 3.12
CA SER A 195 8.48 -18.67 2.43
C SER A 195 9.42 -17.80 3.26
N LEU A 196 8.93 -17.26 4.39
CA LEU A 196 9.68 -16.33 5.21
C LEU A 196 10.87 -17.03 5.89
N ARG A 197 12.07 -16.48 5.66
CA ARG A 197 13.34 -16.98 6.21
C ARG A 197 13.95 -16.03 7.22
N ARG A 198 13.73 -14.72 7.08
CA ARG A 198 14.26 -13.72 8.02
C ARG A 198 13.16 -12.77 8.48
N LEU A 199 13.06 -12.61 9.80
CA LEU A 199 12.13 -11.70 10.45
C LEU A 199 12.90 -10.77 11.40
N ASN A 200 12.79 -9.47 11.20
CA ASN A 200 13.36 -8.48 12.10
C ASN A 200 12.24 -7.78 12.89
N LEU A 201 12.21 -8.00 14.21
CA LEU A 201 11.28 -7.35 15.15
C LEU A 201 12.01 -6.38 16.09
N ARG A 202 13.25 -5.99 15.77
CA ARG A 202 14.07 -5.15 16.65
C ARG A 202 13.32 -3.88 17.05
N GLY A 203 13.21 -3.60 18.35
CA GLY A 203 12.59 -2.38 18.87
C GLY A 203 11.06 -2.35 18.78
N CYS A 204 10.40 -3.49 18.59
CA CYS A 204 8.96 -3.66 18.79
C CYS A 204 8.70 -4.04 20.26
N ASP A 205 8.86 -3.06 21.15
CA ASP A 205 8.83 -3.23 22.61
C ASP A 205 7.43 -3.53 23.17
N GLN A 206 6.38 -3.13 22.47
CA GLN A 206 4.98 -3.37 22.86
C GLN A 206 4.42 -4.73 22.43
N LEU A 207 5.19 -5.55 21.69
CA LEU A 207 4.77 -6.90 21.34
C LEU A 207 4.76 -7.79 22.58
N LEU A 208 3.63 -8.47 22.78
CA LEU A 208 3.45 -9.43 23.85
C LEU A 208 3.34 -10.85 23.29
N ARG A 209 3.67 -11.79 24.17
CA ARG A 209 3.58 -13.23 23.94
C ARG A 209 2.17 -13.68 23.53
N THR A 210 1.11 -13.00 23.99
CA THR A 210 -0.29 -13.39 23.80
C THR A 210 -0.90 -12.83 22.52
N THR A 211 -0.37 -11.71 22.02
CA THR A 211 -0.85 -10.98 20.84
C THR A 211 0.05 -11.18 19.61
N THR A 212 1.05 -12.05 19.72
CA THR A 212 1.97 -12.41 18.64
C THR A 212 1.78 -13.86 18.21
N SER A 213 1.63 -14.11 16.91
CA SER A 213 1.62 -15.42 16.29
C SER A 213 2.39 -15.40 14.97
N VAL A 214 3.40 -16.27 14.85
CA VAL A 214 4.24 -16.39 13.65
C VAL A 214 4.23 -17.84 13.19
N MET A 215 3.45 -18.12 12.16
CA MET A 215 3.35 -19.41 11.48
C MET A 215 4.26 -19.40 10.24
N CYS A 216 5.57 -19.51 10.48
CA CYS A 216 6.61 -19.46 9.45
C CYS A 216 7.55 -20.67 9.55
N PRO A 217 7.21 -21.83 8.97
CA PRO A 217 7.96 -23.07 9.16
C PRO A 217 9.39 -23.07 8.61
N ASN A 218 9.71 -22.14 7.69
CA ASN A 218 11.04 -22.02 7.08
C ASN A 218 11.86 -20.85 7.66
N LEU A 219 11.46 -20.32 8.82
CA LEU A 219 12.15 -19.20 9.47
C LEU A 219 13.54 -19.63 9.97
N GLN A 220 14.57 -18.92 9.52
CA GLN A 220 15.98 -19.22 9.77
C GLN A 220 16.65 -18.19 10.69
N LEU A 221 16.15 -16.95 10.68
CA LEU A 221 16.71 -15.85 11.45
C LEU A 221 15.58 -14.98 12.01
N VAL A 222 15.66 -14.71 13.31
CA VAL A 222 14.78 -13.76 13.99
C VAL A 222 15.61 -12.79 14.82
N VAL A 223 15.33 -11.49 14.68
CA VAL A 223 15.95 -10.44 15.49
C VAL A 223 14.92 -9.90 16.48
N LEU A 224 15.17 -10.10 17.78
CA LEU A 224 14.25 -9.76 18.87
C LEU A 224 14.78 -8.65 19.80
N GLN A 225 15.88 -8.00 19.43
CA GLN A 225 16.53 -6.99 20.27
C GLN A 225 15.56 -5.85 20.61
N GLY A 226 15.34 -5.59 21.89
CA GLY A 226 14.39 -4.55 22.33
C GLY A 226 12.92 -4.96 22.21
N THR A 227 12.63 -6.25 22.17
CA THR A 227 11.27 -6.81 22.35
C THR A 227 11.20 -7.56 23.69
N SER A 228 9.98 -7.84 24.17
CA SER A 228 9.77 -8.75 25.31
C SER A 228 9.74 -10.24 24.92
N LEU A 229 9.70 -10.53 23.61
CA LEU A 229 9.53 -11.86 23.06
C LEU A 229 10.79 -12.72 23.20
N GLN A 230 10.56 -14.01 23.42
CA GLN A 230 11.59 -15.04 23.45
C GLN A 230 11.44 -15.99 22.26
N VAL A 231 12.49 -16.75 21.95
CA VAL A 231 12.47 -17.70 20.83
C VAL A 231 11.37 -18.76 20.99
N ASP A 232 11.11 -19.20 22.22
CA ASP A 232 10.07 -20.18 22.53
C ASP A 232 8.65 -19.66 22.29
N ASP A 233 8.46 -18.33 22.19
CA ASP A 233 7.14 -17.76 21.92
C ASP A 233 6.62 -18.07 20.53
N PHE A 234 7.52 -18.42 19.59
CA PHE A 234 7.19 -18.82 18.23
C PHE A 234 6.89 -20.32 18.08
N ASN A 235 7.17 -21.14 19.10
CA ASN A 235 6.98 -22.60 19.07
C ASN A 235 5.60 -23.00 19.62
N ARG A 236 4.50 -22.48 19.03
CA ARG A 236 3.14 -22.88 19.41
C ARG A 236 2.34 -23.42 18.24
N SER A 237 1.55 -24.45 18.52
CA SER A 237 0.59 -25.04 17.60
C SER A 237 -0.73 -24.27 17.53
N GLU A 238 -1.06 -23.47 18.55
CA GLU A 238 -2.33 -22.76 18.68
C GLU A 238 -2.16 -21.24 18.55
N VAL A 239 -3.00 -20.62 17.72
CA VAL A 239 -3.09 -19.16 17.59
C VAL A 239 -4.00 -18.63 18.68
N ASN A 240 -3.50 -17.75 19.54
CA ASN A 240 -4.32 -17.14 20.58
C ASN A 240 -5.37 -16.22 19.93
N ALA A 241 -6.62 -16.30 20.38
CA ALA A 241 -7.70 -15.45 19.90
C ALA A 241 -7.42 -13.95 20.12
N GLU A 242 -6.64 -13.61 21.17
CA GLU A 242 -6.16 -12.26 21.44
C GLU A 242 -5.38 -11.63 20.27
N VAL A 243 -4.74 -12.43 19.41
CA VAL A 243 -4.02 -11.93 18.22
C VAL A 243 -4.95 -11.20 17.25
N PHE A 244 -6.22 -11.61 17.21
CA PHE A 244 -7.26 -11.03 16.36
C PHE A 244 -8.23 -10.13 17.13
N ALA A 245 -8.06 -10.00 18.45
CA ALA A 245 -8.87 -9.09 19.24
C ALA A 245 -8.54 -7.67 18.80
N LEU A 246 -9.57 -6.93 18.38
CA LEU A 246 -9.45 -5.47 18.35
C LEU A 246 -9.27 -5.00 19.79
N PRO A 247 -8.50 -3.93 20.05
CA PRO A 247 -8.53 -3.37 21.39
C PRO A 247 -9.98 -3.00 21.68
N GLU A 248 -10.46 -3.25 22.90
CA GLU A 248 -11.71 -2.64 23.35
C GLU A 248 -11.59 -1.16 22.99
N ASP A 249 -12.57 -0.65 22.23
CA ASP A 249 -12.62 0.75 21.88
C ASP A 249 -12.46 1.52 23.20
N ALA A 250 -11.30 2.12 23.41
CA ALA A 250 -11.17 3.18 24.37
C ALA A 250 -11.96 4.34 23.75
N ASP A 251 -13.28 4.28 23.93
CA ASP A 251 -14.24 5.31 23.57
C ASP A 251 -13.65 6.67 23.96
N HIS A 252 -13.54 7.58 22.97
CA HIS A 252 -13.95 9.00 22.96
C HIS A 252 -13.40 9.73 21.73
#